data_AF-A0AAW5JXD7-F1
#
_entry.id   AF-A0AAW5JXD7-F1
#
_cell.length_a   1.000
_cell.length_b   1.000
_cell.length_c   1.000
_cell.angle_alpha   90.00
_cell.angle_beta   90.00
_cell.angle_gamma   90.00
#
_symmetry.space_group_name_H-M   'P 1'
#
loop_
_entity.id
_entity.type
_entity.pdbx_description
1 polymer ?
#
loop_
_entity_poly.entity_id
_entity_poly.type
_entity_poly.pdbx_seq_one_letter_code
_entity_poly.pdbx_strand_id
1 'polypeptide(L)'
;MSHNKKTITIITAVVLVLALVIGWCAWRKHVTSTKETQASANTSSSSSTNKAKKKTPVLSDKQKEQNKTIALQMEKDMRNWGVDSLADPHQWAKQPADQVLAALRTPDNIETPADMPTSMKINQGWGSNAPSYVCNTFDYQSLCDTMPTSQAWWKNEVWGTGTRWVKDPTAKVYDDGKVRVKGKVRTILVTSGDTYSEGDYNALTPAWRDYQIDDLLTIENGKVSDIEYEGDQYWWINPFLSQWTPDKVADSLGYGTRIAIPVSGGLNWNGMNPTGITRVLNAPESKGDLDGKVDWSMWDDVSFSSNTGCQNCPAS
;
A
#
# COMPACT_ATOMS: atom_id res chain seq x y z
N MET A 1 34.33 -36.83 21.65
CA MET A 1 33.17 -36.37 22.47
C MET A 1 32.59 -35.02 21.99
N SER A 2 32.36 -34.81 20.68
CA SER A 2 31.85 -33.51 20.16
C SER A 2 30.60 -33.63 19.26
N HIS A 3 30.29 -34.83 18.75
CA HIS A 3 29.15 -35.01 17.84
C HIS A 3 27.78 -35.23 18.53
N ASN A 4 27.74 -35.67 19.79
CA ASN A 4 26.46 -35.95 20.47
C ASN A 4 25.80 -34.72 21.10
N LYS A 5 26.53 -33.63 21.33
CA LYS A 5 25.93 -32.42 21.95
C LYS A 5 25.14 -31.57 20.94
N LYS A 6 25.60 -31.45 19.69
CA LYS A 6 24.90 -30.67 18.64
C LYS A 6 23.60 -31.33 18.19
N THR A 7 23.57 -32.66 18.10
CA THR A 7 22.36 -33.41 17.69
C THR A 7 21.27 -33.37 18.76
N ILE A 8 21.65 -33.41 20.05
CA ILE A 8 20.68 -33.31 21.15
C ILE A 8 20.06 -31.91 21.19
N THR A 9 20.83 -30.83 21.03
CA THR A 9 20.30 -29.45 21.08
C THR A 9 19.33 -29.13 19.91
N ILE A 10 19.56 -29.70 18.73
CA ILE A 10 18.67 -29.50 17.56
C ILE A 10 17.34 -30.24 17.75
N ILE A 11 17.36 -31.44 18.35
CA ILE A 11 16.13 -32.21 18.63
C ILE A 11 15.29 -31.49 19.69
N THR A 12 15.89 -30.93 20.75
CA THR A 12 15.14 -30.18 21.78
C THR A 12 14.48 -28.91 21.23
N ALA A 13 15.14 -28.21 20.29
CA ALA A 13 14.58 -27.01 19.65
C ALA A 13 13.38 -27.33 18.75
N VAL A 14 13.44 -28.43 17.99
CA VAL A 14 12.34 -28.86 17.11
C VAL A 14 11.13 -29.35 17.93
N VAL A 15 11.36 -30.04 19.06
CA VAL A 15 10.28 -30.46 19.97
C VAL A 15 9.60 -29.27 20.65
N LEU A 16 10.35 -28.23 21.02
CA LEU A 16 9.78 -27.00 21.59
C LEU A 16 8.93 -26.21 20.58
N VAL A 17 9.38 -26.13 19.31
CA VAL A 17 8.60 -25.49 18.24
C VAL A 17 7.32 -26.28 17.94
N LEU A 18 7.39 -27.61 17.90
CA LEU A 18 6.20 -28.46 17.70
C LEU A 18 5.22 -28.36 18.89
N ALA A 19 5.71 -28.30 20.12
CA ALA A 19 4.87 -28.12 21.31
C ALA A 19 4.18 -26.74 21.32
N LEU A 20 4.85 -25.68 20.87
CA LEU A 20 4.27 -24.33 20.74
C LEU A 20 3.20 -24.28 19.63
N VAL A 21 3.40 -24.97 18.50
CA VAL A 21 2.41 -25.06 17.43
C VAL A 21 1.19 -25.88 17.86
N ILE A 22 1.39 -26.98 18.58
CA ILE A 22 0.28 -27.80 19.11
C ILE A 22 -0.48 -27.02 20.20
N GLY A 23 0.23 -26.30 21.07
CA GLY A 23 -0.37 -25.42 22.09
C GLY A 23 -1.18 -24.28 21.46
N TRP A 24 -0.68 -23.67 20.39
CA TRP A 24 -1.40 -22.63 19.64
C TRP A 24 -2.63 -23.18 18.92
N CYS A 25 -2.54 -24.36 18.31
CA CYS A 25 -3.67 -25.03 17.66
C CYS A 25 -4.74 -25.49 18.67
N ALA A 26 -4.33 -25.98 19.85
CA ALA A 26 -5.24 -26.36 20.93
C ALA A 26 -5.91 -25.13 21.55
N TRP A 27 -5.18 -24.02 21.75
CA TRP A 27 -5.75 -22.76 22.23
C TRP A 27 -6.72 -22.16 21.22
N ARG A 28 -6.39 -22.17 19.92
CA ARG A 28 -7.29 -21.69 18.85
C ARG A 28 -8.56 -22.53 18.76
N LYS A 29 -8.48 -23.86 18.95
CA LYS A 29 -9.64 -24.76 19.06
C LYS A 29 -10.46 -24.52 20.33
N HIS A 30 -9.83 -24.23 21.46
CA HIS A 30 -10.55 -23.93 22.70
C HIS A 30 -11.29 -22.58 22.61
N VAL A 31 -10.69 -21.54 22.02
CA VAL A 31 -11.30 -20.21 21.86
C VAL A 31 -12.45 -20.22 20.84
N THR A 32 -12.43 -21.14 19.87
CA THR A 32 -13.55 -21.37 18.93
C THR A 32 -14.63 -22.28 19.53
N SER A 33 -14.26 -23.31 20.29
CA SER A 33 -15.19 -24.22 20.97
C SER A 33 -15.97 -23.53 22.11
N THR A 34 -15.40 -22.56 22.84
CA THR A 34 -16.17 -21.78 23.82
C THR A 34 -17.19 -20.83 23.19
N LYS A 35 -16.99 -20.38 21.94
CA LYS A 35 -18.03 -19.65 21.19
C LYS A 35 -19.17 -20.56 20.72
N GLU A 36 -18.89 -21.83 20.43
CA GLU A 36 -19.92 -22.81 20.06
C GLU A 36 -20.63 -23.42 21.28
N THR A 37 -19.96 -23.55 22.43
CA THR A 37 -20.54 -24.18 23.62
C THR A 37 -21.46 -23.22 24.42
N GLN A 38 -21.25 -21.90 24.33
CA GLN A 38 -22.24 -20.92 24.84
C GLN A 38 -23.46 -20.75 23.92
N ALA A 39 -23.42 -21.26 22.69
CA ALA A 39 -24.57 -21.28 21.78
C ALA A 39 -25.45 -22.54 21.93
N SER A 40 -25.01 -23.57 22.67
CA SER A 40 -25.69 -24.88 22.70
C SER A 40 -26.25 -25.31 24.07
N ALA A 41 -26.21 -24.46 25.09
CA ALA A 41 -26.84 -24.73 26.39
C ALA A 41 -28.09 -23.85 26.61
N ASN A 42 -29.14 -24.07 25.80
CA ASN A 42 -30.51 -23.73 26.19
C ASN A 42 -31.53 -24.39 25.25
N THR A 43 -31.75 -25.69 25.44
CA THR A 43 -32.96 -26.36 24.95
C THR A 43 -33.33 -27.48 25.91
N SER A 44 -34.28 -27.20 26.80
CA SER A 44 -35.48 -28.03 27.00
C SER A 44 -36.36 -27.49 28.13
N SER A 45 -37.30 -26.61 27.80
CA SER A 45 -38.68 -26.74 28.28
C SER A 45 -39.61 -26.27 27.17
N SER A 46 -40.38 -27.23 26.68
CA SER A 46 -41.36 -27.07 25.62
C SER A 46 -42.50 -26.16 26.08
N SER A 47 -42.60 -24.98 25.50
CA SER A 47 -43.91 -24.37 25.22
C SER A 47 -43.87 -23.82 23.81
N SER A 48 -44.72 -24.39 22.96
CA SER A 48 -44.89 -24.03 21.56
C SER A 48 -45.48 -22.64 21.46
N THR A 49 -44.62 -21.63 21.36
CA THR A 49 -44.97 -20.34 20.77
C THR A 49 -44.25 -20.24 19.44
N ASN A 50 -45.01 -20.15 18.36
CA ASN A 50 -44.53 -19.84 17.01
C ASN A 50 -43.73 -18.52 17.06
N LYS A 51 -42.42 -18.59 17.27
CA LYS A 51 -41.52 -17.49 16.96
C LYS A 51 -41.50 -17.38 15.44
N ALA A 52 -42.33 -16.48 14.92
CA ALA A 52 -42.18 -15.98 13.56
C ALA A 52 -40.68 -15.67 13.35
N LYS A 53 -40.06 -16.33 12.36
CA LYS A 53 -38.74 -15.91 11.87
C LYS A 53 -38.85 -14.40 11.65
N LYS A 54 -38.10 -13.61 12.43
CA LYS A 54 -37.94 -12.18 12.21
C LYS A 54 -37.48 -12.07 10.76
N LYS A 55 -38.39 -11.69 9.84
CA LYS A 55 -38.01 -11.36 8.48
C LYS A 55 -37.02 -10.21 8.63
N THR A 56 -35.78 -10.41 8.16
CA THR A 56 -34.85 -9.30 7.98
C THR A 56 -35.61 -8.23 7.20
N PRO A 57 -35.75 -6.99 7.72
CA PRO A 57 -36.45 -5.95 7.02
C PRO A 57 -35.83 -5.80 5.63
N VAL A 58 -36.63 -6.03 4.58
CA VAL A 58 -36.16 -5.82 3.22
C VAL A 58 -35.99 -4.31 3.05
N LEU A 59 -34.77 -3.89 2.73
CA LEU A 59 -34.46 -2.48 2.50
C LEU A 59 -35.28 -1.94 1.33
N SER A 60 -35.81 -0.72 1.51
CA SER A 60 -36.40 0.03 0.41
C SER A 60 -35.34 0.38 -0.65
N ASP A 61 -35.77 0.59 -1.90
CA ASP A 61 -34.85 0.98 -2.99
C ASP A 61 -34.09 2.27 -2.66
N LYS A 62 -34.73 3.21 -1.95
CA LYS A 62 -34.08 4.43 -1.48
C LYS A 62 -32.95 4.13 -0.48
N GLN A 63 -33.16 3.21 0.45
CA GLN A 63 -32.11 2.80 1.40
C GLN A 63 -30.99 2.04 0.70
N LYS A 64 -31.32 1.20 -0.28
CA LYS A 64 -30.31 0.49 -1.09
C LYS A 64 -29.41 1.49 -1.83
N GLU A 65 -29.99 2.47 -2.52
CA GLU A 65 -29.19 3.47 -3.23
C GLU A 65 -28.37 4.34 -2.26
N GLN A 66 -28.94 4.74 -1.12
CA GLN A 66 -28.18 5.46 -0.09
C GLN A 66 -26.97 4.67 0.41
N ASN A 67 -27.16 3.38 0.74
CA ASN A 67 -26.10 2.50 1.19
C ASN A 67 -25.01 2.37 0.11
N LYS A 68 -25.42 2.21 -1.15
CA LYS A 68 -24.50 2.16 -2.29
C LYS A 68 -23.66 3.44 -2.41
N THR A 69 -24.27 4.61 -2.31
CA THR A 69 -23.56 5.90 -2.35
C THR A 69 -22.55 6.02 -1.21
N ILE A 70 -22.94 5.68 0.02
CA ILE A 70 -22.06 5.70 1.19
C ILE A 70 -20.84 4.79 0.99
N ALA A 71 -21.07 3.56 0.52
CA ALA A 71 -19.98 2.60 0.31
C ALA A 71 -19.00 3.06 -0.78
N LEU A 72 -19.52 3.57 -1.90
CA LEU A 72 -18.67 4.09 -2.98
C LEU A 72 -17.89 5.33 -2.55
N GLN A 73 -18.49 6.21 -1.74
CA GLN A 73 -17.80 7.38 -1.18
C GLN A 73 -16.66 6.94 -0.25
N MET A 74 -16.92 6.05 0.71
CA MET A 74 -15.91 5.49 1.61
C MET A 74 -14.71 4.92 0.85
N GLU A 75 -14.97 4.10 -0.16
CA GLU A 75 -13.94 3.44 -0.97
C GLU A 75 -13.12 4.43 -1.82
N LYS A 76 -13.74 5.52 -2.29
CA LYS A 76 -13.03 6.60 -2.97
C LYS A 76 -12.17 7.39 -1.98
N ASP A 77 -12.71 7.75 -0.82
CA ASP A 77 -12.00 8.50 0.21
C ASP A 77 -10.80 7.73 0.78
N MET A 78 -10.92 6.40 0.90
CA MET A 78 -9.83 5.55 1.37
C MET A 78 -8.69 5.42 0.36
N ARG A 79 -8.98 5.45 -0.95
CA ARG A 79 -8.05 4.96 -1.97
C ARG A 79 -7.61 6.00 -2.99
N ASN A 80 -8.25 7.17 -3.05
CA ASN A 80 -7.82 8.29 -3.87
C ASN A 80 -6.96 9.25 -3.03
N TRP A 81 -5.66 9.03 -2.98
CA TRP A 81 -4.76 9.83 -2.16
C TRP A 81 -3.35 9.91 -2.75
N GLY A 82 -2.57 10.91 -2.35
CA GLY A 82 -1.16 11.03 -2.74
C GLY A 82 -0.97 11.36 -4.22
N VAL A 83 0.17 10.94 -4.77
CA VAL A 83 0.54 11.13 -6.18
C VAL A 83 -0.53 10.55 -7.10
N ASP A 84 -0.82 11.22 -8.22
CA ASP A 84 -1.75 10.72 -9.22
C ASP A 84 -1.13 9.53 -9.98
N SER A 85 -1.55 8.32 -9.62
CA SER A 85 -1.07 7.09 -10.23
C SER A 85 -1.65 6.79 -11.61
N LEU A 86 -2.59 7.60 -12.11
CA LEU A 86 -3.17 7.50 -13.46
C LEU A 86 -2.61 8.55 -14.42
N ALA A 87 -1.78 9.47 -13.93
CA ALA A 87 -1.10 10.45 -14.75
C ALA A 87 -0.34 9.76 -15.89
N ASP A 88 -0.53 10.24 -17.13
CA ASP A 88 0.17 9.71 -18.29
C ASP A 88 1.67 10.03 -18.17
N PRO A 89 2.56 9.02 -18.09
CA PRO A 89 4.00 9.26 -17.93
C PRO A 89 4.61 10.02 -19.12
N HIS A 90 4.00 10.00 -20.30
CA HIS A 90 4.49 10.76 -21.47
C HIS A 90 4.50 12.27 -21.23
N GLN A 91 3.63 12.78 -20.34
CA GLN A 91 3.57 14.20 -20.03
C GLN A 91 4.85 14.71 -19.32
N TRP A 92 5.61 13.80 -18.70
CA TRP A 92 6.86 14.13 -17.99
C TRP A 92 8.10 13.98 -18.87
N ALA A 93 7.98 13.32 -20.02
CA ALA A 93 9.10 13.13 -20.92
C ALA A 93 9.67 14.48 -21.38
N LYS A 94 11.00 14.60 -21.29
CA LYS A 94 11.84 15.74 -21.64
C LYS A 94 11.58 17.01 -20.80
N GLN A 95 10.66 16.97 -19.84
CA GLN A 95 10.40 18.07 -18.92
C GLN A 95 11.55 18.23 -17.90
N PRO A 96 11.73 19.42 -17.30
CA PRO A 96 12.71 19.63 -16.23
C PRO A 96 12.52 18.66 -15.07
N ALA A 97 13.61 18.02 -14.63
CA ALA A 97 13.59 17.00 -13.59
C ALA A 97 12.99 17.51 -12.27
N ASP A 98 13.27 18.76 -11.89
CA ASP A 98 12.72 19.39 -10.67
C ASP A 98 11.19 19.55 -10.74
N GLN A 99 10.66 19.97 -11.89
CA GLN A 99 9.21 20.07 -12.12
C GLN A 99 8.54 18.70 -12.04
N VAL A 100 9.13 17.69 -12.68
CA VAL A 100 8.59 16.31 -12.68
C VAL A 100 8.64 15.72 -11.27
N LEU A 101 9.77 15.87 -10.57
CA LEU A 101 9.92 15.42 -9.19
C LEU A 101 8.94 16.12 -8.25
N ALA A 102 8.71 17.43 -8.40
CA ALA A 102 7.72 18.15 -7.61
C ALA A 102 6.30 17.59 -7.83
N ALA A 103 5.91 17.28 -9.07
CA ALA A 103 4.61 16.68 -9.39
C ALA A 103 4.45 15.25 -8.83
N LEU A 104 5.58 14.54 -8.67
CA LEU A 104 5.65 13.16 -8.18
C LEU A 104 5.94 13.05 -6.68
N ARG A 105 5.98 14.17 -5.96
CA ARG A 105 6.20 14.16 -4.51
C ARG A 105 4.90 13.83 -3.78
N THR A 106 4.96 12.88 -2.84
CA THR A 106 3.84 12.65 -1.91
C THR A 106 3.53 13.94 -1.12
N PRO A 107 2.25 14.37 -1.06
CA PRO A 107 1.85 15.56 -0.31
C PRO A 107 2.24 15.51 1.17
N ASP A 108 2.45 16.70 1.75
CA ASP A 108 2.85 16.87 3.14
C ASP A 108 1.76 16.57 4.15
N ASN A 109 0.49 16.67 3.74
CA ASN A 109 -0.64 16.41 4.62
C ASN A 109 -1.47 15.26 4.02
N ILE A 110 -1.35 14.08 4.63
CA ILE A 110 -2.20 12.93 4.33
C ILE A 110 -3.12 12.77 5.51
N GLU A 111 -4.30 13.36 5.43
CA GLU A 111 -5.31 13.30 6.48
C GLU A 111 -6.53 12.54 5.99
N THR A 112 -7.19 11.84 6.91
CA THR A 112 -8.48 11.22 6.61
C THR A 112 -9.46 12.31 6.14
N PRO A 113 -10.09 12.16 4.98
CA PRO A 113 -11.12 13.08 4.51
C PRO A 113 -12.17 13.38 5.59
N ALA A 114 -12.47 14.66 5.83
CA ALA A 114 -13.31 15.10 6.93
C ALA A 114 -14.76 14.58 6.82
N ASP A 115 -15.22 14.33 5.60
CA ASP A 115 -16.53 13.83 5.24
C ASP A 115 -16.55 12.31 4.97
N MET A 116 -15.44 11.60 5.23
CA MET A 116 -15.39 10.14 5.11
C MET A 116 -16.52 9.52 5.93
N PRO A 117 -17.43 8.74 5.31
CA PRO A 117 -18.68 8.34 5.95
C PRO A 117 -18.49 7.13 6.87
N THR A 118 -17.65 7.26 7.89
CA THR A 118 -17.27 6.17 8.80
C THR A 118 -17.72 6.43 10.24
N SER A 119 -18.15 5.37 10.92
CA SER A 119 -18.33 5.32 12.38
C SER A 119 -17.30 4.39 13.05
N MET A 120 -16.42 3.77 12.26
CA MET A 120 -15.35 2.92 12.77
C MET A 120 -14.40 3.72 13.65
N LYS A 121 -13.93 3.10 14.74
CA LYS A 121 -12.86 3.67 15.56
C LYS A 121 -11.53 3.48 14.82
N ILE A 122 -10.97 4.58 14.32
CA ILE A 122 -9.63 4.58 13.70
C ILE A 122 -8.58 4.36 14.79
N ASN A 123 -7.64 3.44 14.55
CA ASN A 123 -6.53 3.18 15.46
C ASN A 123 -5.54 4.34 15.42
N GLN A 124 -5.22 4.92 16.59
CA GLN A 124 -4.27 6.04 16.69
C GLN A 124 -2.82 5.64 16.35
N GLY A 125 -2.50 4.35 16.34
CA GLY A 125 -1.22 3.84 15.87
C GLY A 125 -1.14 3.61 14.35
N TRP A 126 -2.17 4.01 13.59
CA TRP A 126 -2.24 3.88 12.13
C TRP A 126 -2.27 5.25 11.45
N GLY A 127 -1.93 5.27 10.16
CA GLY A 127 -1.92 6.47 9.35
C GLY A 127 -0.65 7.32 9.45
N SER A 128 -0.66 8.41 8.70
CA SER A 128 0.46 9.36 8.52
C SER A 128 1.01 9.92 9.83
N ASN A 129 0.13 10.22 10.79
CA ASN A 129 0.45 10.83 12.07
C ASN A 129 0.78 9.83 13.18
N ALA A 130 0.68 8.52 12.92
CA ALA A 130 1.09 7.51 13.88
C ALA A 130 2.60 7.58 14.15
N PRO A 131 3.07 7.09 15.32
CA PRO A 131 4.51 6.95 15.56
C PRO A 131 5.17 6.12 14.44
N SER A 132 6.29 6.60 13.92
CA SER A 132 7.00 5.91 12.84
C SER A 132 7.50 4.52 13.25
N TYR A 133 7.88 3.70 12.27
CA TYR A 133 8.47 2.39 12.54
C TYR A 133 9.73 2.50 13.41
N VAL A 134 10.56 3.51 13.16
CA VAL A 134 11.81 3.73 13.89
C VAL A 134 11.58 4.17 15.35
N CYS A 135 10.45 4.79 15.65
CA CYS A 135 10.05 5.10 17.03
C CYS A 135 9.60 3.87 17.84
N ASN A 136 9.15 2.82 17.16
CA ASN A 136 8.62 1.61 17.80
C ASN A 136 9.64 0.46 17.85
N THR A 137 10.88 0.69 17.40
CA THR A 137 11.93 -0.33 17.29
C THR A 137 13.20 0.14 18.00
N PHE A 138 13.72 -0.66 18.93
CA PHE A 138 14.85 -0.28 19.77
C PHE A 138 16.13 0.06 18.97
N ASP A 139 16.38 -0.67 17.87
CA ASP A 139 17.59 -0.51 17.06
C ASP A 139 17.66 0.83 16.29
N TYR A 140 16.54 1.56 16.19
CA TYR A 140 16.43 2.78 15.39
C TYR A 140 15.91 3.98 16.17
N GLN A 141 15.87 3.89 17.51
CA GLN A 141 15.22 4.89 18.35
C GLN A 141 15.84 6.29 18.21
N SER A 142 17.13 6.38 17.89
CA SER A 142 17.82 7.66 17.60
C SER A 142 17.26 8.40 16.39
N LEU A 143 16.59 7.72 15.47
CA LEU A 143 15.94 8.30 14.29
C LEU A 143 14.54 8.84 14.60
N CYS A 144 13.97 8.51 15.77
CA CYS A 144 12.62 8.94 16.14
C CYS A 144 12.52 10.45 16.32
N ASP A 145 13.59 11.10 16.81
CA ASP A 145 13.59 12.56 17.06
C ASP A 145 13.47 13.37 15.76
N THR A 146 14.00 12.84 14.64
CA THR A 146 13.94 13.50 13.33
C THR A 146 12.77 13.02 12.47
N MET A 147 12.31 11.79 12.70
CA MET A 147 11.23 11.16 11.94
C MET A 147 10.17 10.58 12.90
N PRO A 148 9.46 11.44 13.66
CA PRO A 148 8.57 10.99 14.73
C PRO A 148 7.29 10.32 14.21
N THR A 149 6.83 10.71 13.01
CA THR A 149 5.59 10.18 12.42
C THR A 149 5.86 9.24 11.26
N SER A 150 4.93 8.32 10.99
CA SER A 150 4.99 7.42 9.85
C SER A 150 5.22 8.18 8.54
N GLN A 151 4.56 9.33 8.35
CA GLN A 151 4.77 10.16 7.17
C GLN A 151 6.16 10.80 7.12
N ALA A 152 6.66 11.34 8.24
CA ALA A 152 8.00 11.93 8.27
C ALA A 152 9.08 10.91 7.88
N TRP A 153 8.97 9.68 8.41
CA TRP A 153 9.87 8.60 8.07
C TRP A 153 9.70 8.14 6.62
N TRP A 154 8.48 7.85 6.15
CA TRP A 154 8.25 7.40 4.77
C TRP A 154 8.65 8.45 3.72
N LYS A 155 8.53 9.74 4.05
CA LYS A 155 9.02 10.83 3.18
C LYS A 155 10.54 10.84 3.03
N ASN A 156 11.28 10.25 3.99
CA ASN A 156 12.72 10.05 3.90
C ASN A 156 13.06 8.76 3.14
N GLU A 157 12.21 7.73 3.22
CA GLU A 157 12.44 6.46 2.53
C GLU A 157 12.08 6.49 1.03
N VAL A 158 10.97 7.15 0.67
CA VAL A 158 10.46 7.18 -0.70
C VAL A 158 10.07 8.60 -1.12
N TRP A 159 10.29 8.91 -2.41
CA TRP A 159 9.96 10.22 -2.97
C TRP A 159 8.46 10.38 -3.18
N GLY A 160 7.82 9.38 -3.77
CA GLY A 160 6.43 9.49 -4.22
C GLY A 160 5.66 8.21 -4.01
N THR A 161 4.44 8.33 -3.51
CA THR A 161 3.46 7.24 -3.48
C THR A 161 2.05 7.82 -3.51
N GLY A 162 1.13 7.05 -4.08
CA GLY A 162 -0.26 7.42 -4.18
C GLY A 162 -1.07 6.40 -4.94
N THR A 163 -2.38 6.51 -4.82
CA THR A 163 -3.33 5.54 -5.35
C THR A 163 -4.54 6.24 -5.95
N ARG A 164 -5.08 5.65 -7.00
CA ARG A 164 -6.31 6.06 -7.67
C ARG A 164 -7.06 4.85 -8.17
N TRP A 165 -8.39 4.95 -8.23
CA TRP A 165 -9.24 3.97 -8.92
C TRP A 165 -9.01 4.02 -10.44
N VAL A 166 -8.62 2.90 -11.06
CA VAL A 166 -8.38 2.81 -12.52
C VAL A 166 -9.65 3.12 -13.32
N LYS A 167 -10.79 2.69 -12.77
CA LYS A 167 -12.14 3.03 -13.21
C LYS A 167 -13.00 3.20 -11.96
N ASP A 168 -14.13 3.88 -12.09
CA ASP A 168 -15.08 3.98 -10.99
C ASP A 168 -15.42 2.59 -10.42
N PRO A 169 -15.35 2.42 -9.08
CA PRO A 169 -15.71 1.17 -8.45
C PRO A 169 -17.19 0.83 -8.68
N THR A 170 -17.49 -0.46 -8.70
CA THR A 170 -18.86 -0.98 -8.81
C THR A 170 -19.34 -1.45 -7.44
N ALA A 171 -20.63 -1.31 -7.17
CA ALA A 171 -21.21 -1.68 -5.87
C ALA A 171 -22.46 -2.55 -6.03
N LYS A 172 -22.55 -3.61 -5.23
CA LYS A 172 -23.72 -4.48 -5.11
C LYS A 172 -24.24 -4.43 -3.67
N VAL A 173 -25.50 -4.06 -3.51
CA VAL A 173 -26.19 -4.03 -2.21
C VAL A 173 -26.89 -5.35 -1.96
N TYR A 174 -26.69 -5.94 -0.79
CA TYR A 174 -27.36 -7.15 -0.35
C TYR A 174 -28.62 -6.86 0.43
N ASP A 175 -29.47 -7.87 0.62
CA ASP A 175 -30.75 -7.73 1.32
C ASP A 175 -30.60 -7.41 2.81
N ASP A 176 -29.45 -7.73 3.40
CA ASP A 176 -29.07 -7.38 4.77
C ASP A 176 -28.50 -5.95 4.90
N GLY A 177 -28.33 -5.24 3.78
CA GLY A 177 -27.83 -3.87 3.73
C GLY A 177 -26.33 -3.70 3.62
N LYS A 178 -25.57 -4.81 3.68
CA LYS A 178 -24.15 -4.76 3.35
C LYS A 178 -23.96 -4.43 1.87
N VAL A 179 -22.84 -3.77 1.57
CA VAL A 179 -22.50 -3.38 0.20
C VAL A 179 -21.15 -3.95 -0.17
N ARG A 180 -21.11 -4.76 -1.22
CA ARG A 180 -19.85 -5.23 -1.80
C ARG A 180 -19.37 -4.24 -2.85
N VAL A 181 -18.18 -3.69 -2.66
CA VAL A 181 -17.53 -2.79 -3.62
C VAL A 181 -16.38 -3.51 -4.30
N LYS A 182 -16.37 -3.46 -5.63
CA LYS A 182 -15.35 -4.10 -6.46
C LYS A 182 -14.73 -3.14 -7.46
N GLY A 183 -13.46 -3.38 -7.74
CA GLY A 183 -12.77 -2.82 -8.88
C GLY A 183 -11.28 -2.92 -8.71
N LYS A 184 -10.56 -1.98 -9.30
CA LYS A 184 -9.11 -1.98 -9.32
C LYS A 184 -8.58 -0.59 -9.01
N VAL A 185 -7.58 -0.55 -8.16
CA VAL A 185 -6.81 0.66 -7.89
C VAL A 185 -5.40 0.50 -8.43
N ARG A 186 -4.85 1.58 -8.97
CA ARG A 186 -3.45 1.66 -9.38
C ARG A 186 -2.69 2.45 -8.35
N THR A 187 -1.53 1.95 -7.99
CA THR A 187 -0.58 2.56 -7.08
C THR A 187 0.64 2.99 -7.88
N ILE A 188 1.31 4.07 -7.47
CA ILE A 188 2.60 4.49 -8.00
C ILE A 188 3.63 4.52 -6.88
N LEU A 189 4.88 4.16 -7.17
CA LEU A 189 6.03 4.33 -6.29
C LEU A 189 7.16 5.03 -7.03
N VAL A 190 7.72 6.05 -6.39
CA VAL A 190 8.90 6.77 -6.85
C VAL A 190 9.93 6.71 -5.73
N THR A 191 11.09 6.13 -6.01
CA THR A 191 12.21 6.07 -5.06
C THR A 191 13.39 6.84 -5.58
N SER A 192 14.21 7.35 -4.67
CA SER A 192 15.53 7.86 -5.03
C SER A 192 16.45 6.72 -5.46
N GLY A 193 17.53 7.05 -6.16
CA GLY A 193 18.58 6.09 -6.52
C GLY A 193 18.75 5.87 -8.01
N ASP A 194 17.88 6.43 -8.84
CA ASP A 194 18.07 6.45 -10.29
C ASP A 194 19.37 7.18 -10.67
N THR A 195 20.23 6.52 -11.45
CA THR A 195 21.56 7.01 -11.83
C THR A 195 21.81 7.06 -13.33
N TYR A 196 21.01 6.35 -14.14
CA TYR A 196 21.21 6.36 -15.59
C TYR A 196 20.97 7.74 -16.20
N SER A 197 21.93 8.18 -17.01
CA SER A 197 21.86 9.43 -17.76
C SER A 197 22.51 9.29 -19.14
N GLU A 198 22.00 10.06 -20.11
CA GLU A 198 22.56 10.15 -21.45
C GLU A 198 22.33 11.58 -21.98
N GLY A 199 23.41 12.29 -22.33
CA GLY A 199 23.37 13.72 -22.64
C GLY A 199 22.87 14.54 -21.45
N ASP A 200 21.90 15.43 -21.69
CA ASP A 200 21.30 16.29 -20.65
C ASP A 200 20.10 15.64 -19.95
N TYR A 201 19.83 14.35 -20.19
CA TYR A 201 18.68 13.65 -19.65
C TYR A 201 19.07 12.59 -18.62
N ASN A 202 18.24 12.47 -17.57
CA ASN A 202 18.31 11.41 -16.57
C ASN A 202 17.07 10.51 -16.68
N ALA A 203 17.20 9.23 -16.35
CA ALA A 203 16.07 8.29 -16.29
C ALA A 203 15.42 8.32 -14.91
N LEU A 204 14.19 8.84 -14.86
CA LEU A 204 13.31 8.63 -13.71
C LEU A 204 12.52 7.33 -13.92
N THR A 205 12.56 6.40 -12.96
CA THR A 205 11.98 5.05 -13.14
C THR A 205 10.90 4.65 -12.14
N PRO A 206 9.74 5.34 -12.09
CA PRO A 206 8.65 4.96 -11.20
C PRO A 206 8.13 3.55 -11.50
N ALA A 207 7.49 2.95 -10.50
CA ALA A 207 6.79 1.68 -10.62
C ALA A 207 5.28 1.86 -10.41
N TRP A 208 4.47 1.18 -11.23
CA TRP A 208 3.02 1.12 -11.09
C TRP A 208 2.55 -0.29 -10.85
N ARG A 209 1.60 -0.45 -9.93
CA ARG A 209 0.96 -1.75 -9.71
C ARG A 209 -0.53 -1.59 -9.47
N ASP A 210 -1.29 -2.46 -10.13
CA ASP A 210 -2.72 -2.60 -9.95
C ASP A 210 -3.04 -3.59 -8.83
N TYR A 211 -3.99 -3.25 -7.97
CA TYR A 211 -4.54 -4.10 -6.92
C TYR A 211 -6.04 -4.27 -7.09
N GLN A 212 -6.52 -5.49 -6.90
CA GLN A 212 -7.95 -5.79 -6.94
C GLN A 212 -8.57 -5.50 -5.57
N ILE A 213 -9.70 -4.81 -5.58
CA ILE A 213 -10.51 -4.52 -4.40
C ILE A 213 -11.80 -5.34 -4.49
N ASP A 214 -12.13 -6.02 -3.39
CA ASP A 214 -13.37 -6.80 -3.22
C ASP A 214 -13.77 -6.74 -1.74
N ASP A 215 -14.27 -5.58 -1.35
CA ASP A 215 -14.54 -5.26 0.05
C ASP A 215 -16.03 -5.36 0.32
N LEU A 216 -16.39 -5.82 1.52
CA LEU A 216 -17.77 -5.87 1.99
C LEU A 216 -17.94 -4.90 3.15
N LEU A 217 -18.71 -3.85 2.92
CA LEU A 217 -18.93 -2.78 3.87
C LEU A 217 -20.27 -2.99 4.60
N THR A 218 -20.23 -2.87 5.93
CA THR A 218 -21.43 -2.84 6.77
C THR A 218 -21.81 -1.39 7.02
N ILE A 219 -23.09 -1.05 6.79
CA ILE A 219 -23.60 0.32 6.93
C ILE A 219 -24.64 0.37 8.04
N GLU A 220 -24.39 1.22 9.02
CA GLU A 220 -25.26 1.47 10.16
C GLU A 220 -25.44 2.97 10.35
N ASN A 221 -26.69 3.42 10.52
CA ASN A 221 -27.01 4.83 10.77
C ASN A 221 -26.41 5.80 9.75
N GLY A 222 -26.35 5.38 8.46
CA GLY A 222 -25.82 6.19 7.37
C GLY A 222 -24.28 6.30 7.34
N LYS A 223 -23.57 5.44 8.05
CA LYS A 223 -22.09 5.38 8.08
C LYS A 223 -21.59 3.95 7.97
N VAL A 224 -20.38 3.79 7.46
CA VAL A 224 -19.66 2.52 7.44
C VAL A 224 -19.17 2.19 8.85
N SER A 225 -19.67 1.08 9.40
CA SER A 225 -19.33 0.61 10.75
C SER A 225 -18.32 -0.53 10.76
N ASP A 226 -18.13 -1.20 9.63
CA ASP A 226 -17.17 -2.30 9.48
C ASP A 226 -16.83 -2.52 7.99
N ILE A 227 -15.63 -3.05 7.72
CA ILE A 227 -15.18 -3.46 6.38
C ILE A 227 -14.52 -4.83 6.47
N GLU A 228 -15.06 -5.79 5.73
CA GLU A 228 -14.45 -7.10 5.52
C GLU A 228 -13.65 -7.07 4.20
N TYR A 229 -12.33 -7.25 4.30
CA TYR A 229 -11.41 -7.21 3.18
C TYR A 229 -11.14 -8.62 2.62
N GLU A 230 -11.34 -8.85 1.31
CA GLU A 230 -10.95 -10.12 0.66
C GLU A 230 -9.58 -10.06 -0.04
N GLY A 231 -8.94 -8.88 -0.13
CA GLY A 231 -7.64 -8.67 -0.80
C GLY A 231 -6.57 -8.00 0.06
N ASP A 232 -5.39 -7.77 -0.53
CA ASP A 232 -4.26 -7.13 0.13
C ASP A 232 -4.62 -5.73 0.68
N GLN A 233 -4.41 -5.50 1.97
CA GLN A 233 -4.63 -4.20 2.63
C GLN A 233 -3.31 -3.55 2.99
N TYR A 234 -2.54 -3.21 1.96
CA TYR A 234 -1.33 -2.46 2.15
C TYR A 234 -1.63 -0.99 2.46
N TRP A 235 -0.83 -0.37 3.32
CA TRP A 235 -1.02 1.03 3.71
C TRP A 235 -0.96 1.99 2.52
N TRP A 236 -0.20 1.66 1.48
CA TRP A 236 -0.15 2.51 0.28
C TRP A 236 -1.45 2.43 -0.55
N ILE A 237 -2.31 1.44 -0.30
CA ILE A 237 -3.63 1.32 -0.92
C ILE A 237 -4.70 2.01 -0.07
N ASN A 238 -4.63 1.86 1.26
CA ASN A 238 -5.49 2.52 2.24
C ASN A 238 -4.63 3.09 3.37
N PRO A 239 -4.22 4.37 3.31
CA PRO A 239 -3.28 4.94 4.27
C PRO A 239 -3.94 5.24 5.61
N PHE A 240 -5.27 5.31 5.69
CA PHE A 240 -5.98 5.82 6.86
C PHE A 240 -6.39 4.72 7.85
N LEU A 241 -6.69 3.51 7.33
CA LEU A 241 -7.11 2.36 8.14
C LEU A 241 -6.08 1.23 8.11
N SER A 242 -4.80 1.58 8.02
CA SER A 242 -3.70 0.60 8.02
C SER A 242 -2.46 1.14 8.71
N GLN A 243 -1.69 0.23 9.31
CA GLN A 243 -0.38 0.55 9.86
C GLN A 243 0.63 0.74 8.73
N TRP A 244 1.41 1.82 8.79
CA TRP A 244 2.46 2.10 7.81
C TRP A 244 3.73 1.31 8.15
N THR A 245 3.79 0.07 7.67
CA THR A 245 4.93 -0.84 7.90
C THR A 245 5.96 -0.79 6.76
N PRO A 246 7.27 -1.02 7.03
CA PRO A 246 8.33 -1.09 6.01
C PRO A 246 8.13 -2.17 4.96
N ASP A 247 7.44 -3.25 5.33
CA ASP A 247 7.61 -4.54 4.68
C ASP A 247 7.10 -4.54 3.23
N LYS A 248 8.03 -4.85 2.32
CA LYS A 248 7.81 -5.19 0.92
C LYS A 248 7.15 -4.10 0.07
N VAL A 249 7.27 -2.81 0.39
CA VAL A 249 6.73 -1.74 -0.47
C VAL A 249 7.36 -1.78 -1.86
N ALA A 250 8.69 -1.64 -1.94
CA ALA A 250 9.39 -1.72 -3.22
C ALA A 250 9.38 -3.13 -3.82
N ASP A 251 9.41 -4.19 -3.02
CA ASP A 251 9.29 -5.56 -3.57
C ASP A 251 7.90 -5.73 -4.21
N SER A 252 6.82 -5.30 -3.55
CA SER A 252 5.47 -5.41 -4.09
C SER A 252 5.29 -4.52 -5.31
N LEU A 253 5.64 -3.25 -5.22
CA LEU A 253 5.40 -2.30 -6.31
C LEU A 253 6.40 -2.49 -7.46
N GLY A 254 7.63 -2.91 -7.17
CA GLY A 254 8.69 -3.14 -8.14
C GLY A 254 8.51 -4.35 -9.04
N TYR A 255 7.66 -5.32 -8.67
CA TYR A 255 7.16 -6.35 -9.60
C TYR A 255 6.03 -5.83 -10.52
N GLY A 256 5.64 -4.57 -10.38
CA GLY A 256 4.72 -3.89 -11.28
C GLY A 256 5.37 -3.46 -12.59
N THR A 257 4.66 -2.61 -13.33
CA THR A 257 5.17 -1.99 -14.56
C THR A 257 6.14 -0.88 -14.20
N ARG A 258 7.30 -0.84 -14.87
CA ARG A 258 8.29 0.23 -14.73
C ARG A 258 8.59 0.85 -16.08
N ILE A 259 8.70 2.17 -16.11
CA ILE A 259 8.95 2.93 -17.32
C ILE A 259 10.12 3.86 -17.02
N ALA A 260 11.11 3.91 -17.91
CA ALA A 260 12.20 4.87 -17.84
C ALA A 260 11.79 6.14 -18.57
N ILE A 261 11.58 7.21 -17.81
CA ILE A 261 11.12 8.50 -18.33
C ILE A 261 12.34 9.41 -18.45
N PRO A 262 12.70 9.89 -19.65
CA PRO A 262 13.77 10.85 -19.81
C PRO A 262 13.32 12.20 -19.27
N VAL A 263 13.99 12.72 -18.25
CA VAL A 263 13.77 14.09 -17.72
C VAL A 263 15.02 14.92 -17.90
N SER A 264 14.88 16.21 -18.18
CA SER A 264 16.02 17.10 -18.44
C SER A 264 16.64 17.62 -17.15
N GLY A 265 17.98 17.67 -17.11
CA GLY A 265 18.73 18.05 -15.90
C GLY A 265 18.81 16.93 -14.86
N GLY A 266 19.48 17.23 -13.74
CA GLY A 266 19.75 16.26 -12.68
C GLY A 266 18.55 15.97 -11.77
N LEU A 267 18.46 14.73 -11.31
CA LEU A 267 17.46 14.31 -10.32
C LEU A 267 17.86 14.80 -8.92
N ASN A 268 17.26 15.90 -8.46
CA ASN A 268 17.48 16.41 -7.11
C ASN A 268 16.46 15.84 -6.11
N TRP A 269 16.90 14.84 -5.34
CA TRP A 269 16.10 14.19 -4.30
C TRP A 269 16.04 14.97 -2.97
N ASN A 270 16.36 16.28 -2.97
CA ASN A 270 16.28 17.18 -1.82
C ASN A 270 16.93 16.63 -0.53
N GLY A 271 18.08 15.97 -0.68
CA GLY A 271 18.83 15.42 0.46
C GLY A 271 18.18 14.22 1.14
N MET A 272 17.24 13.53 0.47
CA MET A 272 16.72 12.25 0.96
C MET A 272 17.87 11.31 1.32
N ASN A 273 17.78 10.72 2.51
CA ASN A 273 18.77 9.77 3.01
C ASN A 273 18.04 8.54 3.58
N PRO A 274 17.53 7.64 2.71
CA PRO A 274 16.79 6.47 3.14
C PRO A 274 17.57 5.68 4.18
N THR A 275 16.89 5.24 5.25
CA THR A 275 17.55 4.53 6.36
C THR A 275 18.00 3.12 5.96
N GLY A 276 17.52 2.62 4.81
CA GLY A 276 17.77 1.27 4.31
C GLY A 276 16.91 0.20 4.98
N ILE A 277 15.98 0.62 5.86
CA ILE A 277 15.03 -0.29 6.53
C ILE A 277 13.99 -0.79 5.52
N THR A 278 13.44 0.12 4.70
CA THR A 278 12.66 -0.30 3.53
C THR A 278 13.59 -0.44 2.33
N ARG A 279 13.35 -1.46 1.52
CA ARG A 279 14.04 -1.58 0.23
C ARG A 279 13.51 -0.48 -0.68
N VAL A 280 14.39 0.21 -1.38
CA VAL A 280 14.04 1.10 -2.50
C VAL A 280 13.90 0.28 -3.78
N LEU A 281 13.30 0.84 -4.84
CA LEU A 281 13.32 0.18 -6.14
C LEU A 281 14.77 0.11 -6.63
N ASN A 282 15.15 -1.03 -7.23
CA ASN A 282 16.44 -1.12 -7.91
C ASN A 282 16.44 -0.13 -9.08
N ALA A 283 17.33 0.85 -9.06
CA ALA A 283 17.52 1.74 -10.21
C ALA A 283 18.25 0.99 -11.33
N PRO A 284 17.83 1.12 -12.60
CA PRO A 284 18.66 0.65 -13.70
C PRO A 284 19.88 1.57 -13.85
N GLU A 285 21.06 0.98 -13.91
CA GLU A 285 22.34 1.61 -14.26
C GLU A 285 22.57 1.56 -15.78
N SER A 286 21.81 0.73 -16.51
CA SER A 286 21.84 0.60 -17.97
C SER A 286 20.48 0.24 -18.57
N LYS A 287 20.31 0.46 -19.89
CA LYS A 287 19.11 0.05 -20.64
C LYS A 287 18.88 -1.48 -20.66
N GLY A 288 19.93 -2.27 -20.38
CA GLY A 288 19.85 -3.73 -20.30
C GLY A 288 19.56 -4.27 -18.89
N ASP A 289 19.53 -3.41 -17.87
CA ASP A 289 19.39 -3.84 -16.49
C ASP A 289 17.98 -4.36 -16.17
N LEU A 290 17.89 -5.04 -15.01
CA LEU A 290 16.65 -5.61 -14.50
C LEU A 290 16.00 -6.62 -15.47
N ASP A 291 16.81 -7.28 -16.29
CA ASP A 291 16.38 -8.25 -17.31
C ASP A 291 15.37 -7.67 -18.32
N GLY A 292 15.48 -6.37 -18.65
CA GLY A 292 14.55 -5.71 -19.57
C GLY A 292 13.15 -5.48 -18.97
N LYS A 293 13.00 -5.52 -17.65
CA LYS A 293 11.72 -5.27 -16.94
C LYS A 293 11.34 -3.79 -16.86
N VAL A 294 12.21 -2.90 -17.32
CA VAL A 294 11.93 -1.47 -17.46
C VAL A 294 11.67 -1.17 -18.93
N ASP A 295 10.53 -0.53 -19.20
CA ASP A 295 10.19 -0.04 -20.53
C ASP A 295 11.00 1.22 -20.85
N TRP A 296 11.83 1.14 -21.88
CA TRP A 296 12.69 2.23 -22.36
C TRP A 296 12.17 2.92 -23.62
N SER A 297 10.96 2.60 -24.09
CA SER A 297 10.42 3.12 -25.36
C SER A 297 10.44 4.65 -25.46
N MET A 298 10.32 5.38 -24.34
CA MET A 298 10.40 6.85 -24.33
C MET A 298 11.79 7.41 -24.65
N TRP A 299 12.83 6.58 -24.61
CA TRP A 299 14.22 6.98 -24.89
C TRP A 299 14.59 6.88 -26.37
N ASP A 300 13.81 6.16 -27.19
CA ASP A 300 14.08 5.98 -28.61
C ASP A 300 13.99 7.32 -29.38
N ASP A 301 13.13 8.23 -28.91
CA ASP A 301 12.90 9.55 -29.51
C ASP A 301 13.75 10.66 -28.87
N VAL A 302 14.69 10.34 -27.98
CA VAL A 302 15.58 11.35 -27.37
C VAL A 302 16.75 11.58 -28.32
N SER A 303 16.75 12.75 -28.97
CA SER A 303 17.89 13.16 -29.79
C SER A 303 19.04 13.59 -28.89
N PHE A 304 20.05 12.75 -28.77
CA PHE A 304 21.30 13.13 -28.13
C PHE A 304 22.09 13.98 -29.12
N SER A 305 22.24 15.27 -28.84
CA SER A 305 23.23 16.06 -29.57
C SER A 305 24.59 15.47 -29.24
N SER A 306 25.14 14.68 -30.16
CA SER A 306 26.58 14.43 -30.17
C SER A 306 27.24 15.79 -30.20
N ASN A 307 28.13 16.08 -29.26
CA ASN A 307 29.00 17.25 -29.34
C ASN A 307 29.92 17.10 -30.56
N THR A 308 29.39 17.33 -31.77
CA THR A 308 30.18 17.60 -32.98
C THR A 308 30.62 19.06 -32.89
N GLY A 309 31.60 19.31 -32.02
CA GLY A 309 31.95 20.65 -31.58
C GLY A 309 33.43 20.88 -31.34
N CYS A 310 34.32 20.14 -32.00
CA CYS A 310 35.68 20.60 -32.26
C CYS A 310 35.97 20.47 -33.76
N GLN A 311 35.33 21.35 -34.55
CA GLN A 311 35.62 21.51 -35.98
C GLN A 311 36.81 22.44 -36.26
N ASN A 312 37.51 22.94 -35.23
CA ASN A 312 38.71 23.77 -35.37
C ASN A 312 39.69 23.57 -34.19
N CYS A 313 40.29 22.39 -34.04
CA CYS A 313 41.54 22.31 -33.27
C CYS A 313 42.68 22.82 -34.16
N PRO A 314 43.42 23.89 -33.77
CA PRO A 314 44.65 24.22 -34.46
C PRO A 314 45.66 23.10 -34.21
N ALA A 315 46.32 22.66 -35.27
CA ALA A 315 47.47 21.77 -35.14
C ALA A 315 48.60 22.52 -34.43
N SER A 316 49.03 22.00 -33.29
CA SER A 316 50.33 22.28 -32.67
C SER A 316 50.74 21.12 -31.80
#